data_AF-A0A644SPE9-F1
#
_entry.id   AF-A0A644SPE9-F1
#
_cell.length_a   1.000
_cell.length_b   1.000
_cell.length_c   1.000
_cell.angle_alpha   90.00
_cell.angle_beta   90.00
_cell.angle_gamma   90.00
#
_symmetry.space_group_name_H-M   'P 1'
#
loop_
_entity.id
_entity.type
_entity.pdbx_description
1 polymer ?
#
loop_
_entity_poly.entity_id
_entity_poly.type
_entity_poly.pdbx_seq_one_letter_code
_entity_poly.pdbx_strand_id
1 'polypeptide(L)'
;MKDFKEILWVLLRFLGIWLLLFLLYQWYLNQFSGNVDGFTKIISDQSSFLLNFMGYETVTKDFPSHETVQFYINGKVATRMVEGCNAVSVMIMFFAFVFAFYKGVKTFYFAFAGIVLLYILNLFRIYVLNVIVVDFPALTKPAHDYFFPAIIYGGVVVLWLIWINKFVITDEKNS
;
A
#
# COMPACT_ATOMS: atom_id res chain seq x y z
N MET A 1 4.43 -3.52 35.91
CA MET A 1 4.06 -2.09 35.69
C MET A 1 5.01 -1.36 34.75
N LYS A 2 6.34 -1.57 34.80
CA LYS A 2 7.29 -0.98 33.83
C LYS A 2 7.01 -1.41 32.39
N ASP A 3 6.80 -2.71 32.16
CA ASP A 3 6.57 -3.26 30.81
C ASP A 3 5.31 -2.68 30.13
N PHE A 4 4.24 -2.46 30.91
CA PHE A 4 3.03 -1.81 30.39
C PHE A 4 3.27 -0.35 29.99
N LYS A 5 4.09 0.38 30.75
CA LYS A 5 4.44 1.78 30.45
C LYS A 5 5.26 1.89 29.17
N GLU A 6 6.18 0.96 28.95
CA GLU A 6 7.02 0.90 27.74
C GLU A 6 6.19 0.59 26.49
N ILE A 7 5.31 -0.42 26.57
CA ILE A 7 4.37 -0.76 25.48
C ILE A 7 3.46 0.43 25.17
N LEU A 8 2.89 1.08 26.20
CA LEU A 8 2.01 2.24 26.02
C LEU A 8 2.74 3.38 25.31
N TRP A 9 4.01 3.61 25.63
CA TRP A 9 4.79 4.67 25.02
C TRP A 9 5.12 4.41 23.54
N VAL A 10 5.45 3.17 23.19
CA VAL A 10 5.60 2.76 21.78
C VAL A 10 4.29 2.92 21.02
N LEU A 11 3.17 2.51 21.62
CA LEU A 11 1.85 2.66 21.01
C LEU A 11 1.50 4.13 20.76
N LEU A 12 1.74 5.00 21.74
CA LEU A 12 1.52 6.45 21.59
C LEU A 12 2.41 7.06 20.50
N ARG A 13 3.68 6.63 20.41
CA ARG A 13 4.58 7.05 19.33
C ARG A 13 4.05 6.63 17.96
N PHE A 14 3.66 5.35 17.83
CA PHE A 14 3.05 4.83 16.62
C PHE A 14 1.83 5.65 16.22
N LEU A 15 0.88 5.83 17.13
CA LEU A 15 -0.36 6.58 16.89
C LEU A 15 -0.08 8.04 16.53
N GLY A 16 0.86 8.69 17.21
CA GLY A 16 1.24 10.08 16.93
C GLY A 16 1.85 10.25 15.54
N ILE A 17 2.78 9.38 15.16
CA ILE A 17 3.41 9.42 13.82
C ILE A 17 2.37 9.09 12.74
N TRP A 18 1.58 8.03 12.95
CA TRP A 18 0.54 7.63 12.03
C TRP A 18 -0.50 8.74 11.84
N LEU A 19 -1.00 9.34 12.92
CA LEU A 19 -2.00 10.41 12.84
C LEU A 19 -1.46 11.62 12.10
N LEU A 20 -0.22 12.04 12.38
CA LEU A 20 0.42 13.15 11.67
C LEU A 20 0.49 12.87 10.16
N LEU A 21 1.01 11.70 9.77
CA LEU A 21 1.14 11.32 8.36
C LEU A 21 -0.22 11.14 7.69
N PHE A 22 -1.20 10.57 8.40
CA PHE A 22 -2.57 10.45 7.94
C PHE A 22 -3.16 11.83 7.65
N LEU A 23 -3.04 12.79 8.56
CA LEU A 23 -3.54 14.16 8.35
C LEU A 23 -2.84 14.86 7.18
N LEU A 24 -1.53 14.68 7.03
CA LEU A 24 -0.79 15.20 5.87
C LEU A 24 -1.28 14.58 4.55
N TYR A 25 -1.56 13.28 4.55
CA TYR A 25 -2.09 12.60 3.38
C TYR A 25 -3.54 13.02 3.07
N GLN A 26 -4.39 13.19 4.08
CA GLN A 26 -5.73 13.75 3.91
C GLN A 26 -5.67 15.19 3.37
N TRP A 27 -4.74 16.01 3.87
CA TRP A 27 -4.52 17.37 3.36
C TRP A 27 -4.08 17.36 1.89
N TYR A 28 -3.21 16.41 1.50
CA TYR A 28 -2.86 16.16 0.10
C TYR A 28 -4.09 15.77 -0.72
N LEU A 29 -4.89 14.78 -0.30
CA LEU A 29 -6.08 14.33 -1.02
C LEU A 29 -7.11 15.46 -1.20
N ASN A 30 -7.26 16.32 -0.20
CA ASN A 30 -8.16 17.48 -0.30
C ASN A 30 -7.78 18.46 -1.41
N GLN A 31 -6.51 18.51 -1.85
CA GLN A 31 -6.10 19.31 -3.02
C GLN A 31 -6.65 18.74 -4.34
N PHE A 32 -7.09 17.49 -4.34
CA PHE A 32 -7.64 16.78 -5.50
C PHE A 32 -9.15 16.56 -5.40
N SER A 33 -9.86 17.23 -4.49
CA SER A 33 -11.31 17.05 -4.33
C SER A 33 -12.06 17.21 -5.66
N GLY A 34 -12.82 16.20 -6.06
CA GLY A 34 -13.50 16.16 -7.36
C GLY A 34 -12.60 15.80 -8.55
N ASN A 35 -11.40 15.27 -8.29
CA ASN A 35 -10.44 14.79 -9.27
C ASN A 35 -9.71 13.53 -8.77
N VAL A 36 -9.00 12.84 -9.66
CA VAL A 36 -8.19 11.67 -9.30
C VAL A 36 -6.85 12.14 -8.74
N ASP A 37 -6.46 11.63 -7.57
CA ASP A 37 -5.19 11.98 -6.95
C ASP A 37 -3.97 11.44 -7.74
N GLY A 38 -2.83 12.10 -7.56
CA GLY A 38 -1.60 11.76 -8.28
C GLY A 38 -1.08 10.33 -8.04
N PHE A 39 -1.22 9.77 -6.84
CA PHE A 39 -0.76 8.40 -6.57
C PHE A 39 -1.66 7.39 -7.28
N THR A 40 -2.97 7.61 -7.26
CA THR A 40 -3.92 6.77 -7.99
C THR A 40 -3.63 6.77 -9.48
N LYS A 41 -3.35 7.95 -10.08
CA LYS A 41 -2.93 8.05 -11.49
C LYS A 41 -1.62 7.33 -11.78
N ILE A 42 -0.59 7.54 -10.96
CA ILE A 42 0.72 6.92 -11.17
C ILE A 42 0.60 5.39 -11.14
N ILE A 43 -0.09 4.84 -10.14
CA ILE A 43 -0.27 3.39 -10.04
C ILE A 43 -1.14 2.87 -11.19
N SER A 44 -2.17 3.60 -11.61
CA SER A 44 -3.00 3.17 -12.73
C SER A 44 -2.22 3.13 -14.05
N ASP A 45 -1.41 4.15 -14.30
CA ASP A 45 -0.61 4.26 -15.53
C ASP A 45 0.48 3.19 -15.59
N GLN A 46 1.18 2.96 -14.48
CA GLN A 46 2.18 1.91 -14.40
C GLN A 46 1.56 0.51 -14.52
N SER A 47 0.40 0.28 -13.92
CA SER A 47 -0.31 -0.99 -14.06
C SER A 47 -0.78 -1.21 -15.50
N SER A 48 -1.29 -0.16 -16.16
CA SER A 48 -1.66 -0.18 -17.57
C SER A 48 -0.45 -0.47 -18.47
N PHE A 49 0.70 0.13 -18.17
CA PHE A 49 1.95 -0.14 -18.87
C PHE A 49 2.36 -1.62 -18.75
N LEU A 50 2.31 -2.20 -17.54
CA LEU A 50 2.61 -3.61 -17.32
C LEU A 50 1.64 -4.55 -18.06
N LEU A 51 0.34 -4.22 -18.06
CA LEU A 51 -0.67 -4.98 -18.80
C LEU A 51 -0.41 -4.96 -20.31
N ASN A 52 -0.16 -3.77 -20.89
CA ASN A 52 0.18 -3.62 -22.30
C ASN A 52 1.48 -4.37 -22.67
N PHE A 53 2.51 -4.28 -21.82
CA PHE A 53 3.77 -4.99 -22.03
C PHE A 53 3.57 -6.51 -22.10
N MET A 54 2.60 -7.04 -21.37
CA MET A 54 2.24 -8.47 -21.35
C MET A 54 1.23 -8.88 -22.43
N GLY A 55 0.83 -7.96 -23.32
CA GLY A 55 -0.04 -8.25 -24.46
C GLY A 55 -1.54 -7.99 -24.24
N TYR A 56 -1.93 -7.40 -23.12
CA TYR A 56 -3.31 -6.95 -22.89
C TYR A 56 -3.47 -5.53 -23.42
N GLU A 57 -4.25 -5.32 -24.49
CA GLU A 57 -4.52 -3.99 -25.03
C GLU A 57 -5.30 -3.17 -23.98
N THR A 58 -4.58 -2.32 -23.25
CA THR A 58 -5.11 -1.67 -22.05
C THR A 58 -5.08 -0.16 -22.18
N VAL A 59 -6.22 0.48 -21.93
CA VAL A 59 -6.33 1.93 -21.83
C VAL A 59 -7.00 2.32 -20.52
N THR A 60 -6.50 3.38 -19.90
CA THR A 60 -7.06 3.97 -18.69
C THR A 60 -7.85 5.23 -19.05
N LYS A 61 -8.98 5.46 -18.36
CA LYS A 61 -9.73 6.72 -18.46
C LYS A 61 -10.06 7.24 -17.08
N ASP A 62 -9.79 8.53 -16.88
CA ASP A 62 -10.12 9.24 -15.65
C ASP A 62 -11.62 9.56 -15.60
N PHE A 63 -12.22 9.36 -14.42
CA PHE A 63 -13.58 9.80 -14.10
C PHE A 63 -13.51 10.72 -12.86
N PRO A 64 -13.17 12.01 -13.03
CA PRO A 64 -12.94 12.96 -11.93
C PRO A 64 -14.12 13.07 -10.95
N SER A 65 -15.35 13.08 -11.46
CA SER A 65 -16.58 13.14 -10.64
C SER A 65 -16.77 11.97 -9.68
N HIS A 66 -16.01 10.88 -9.89
CA HIS A 66 -16.02 9.68 -9.05
C HIS A 66 -14.63 9.36 -8.49
N GLU A 67 -13.66 10.28 -8.61
CA GLU A 67 -12.30 10.16 -8.08
C GLU A 67 -11.64 8.80 -8.40
N THR A 68 -11.87 8.32 -9.63
CA THR A 68 -11.45 6.98 -10.05
C THR A 68 -10.83 6.95 -11.44
N VAL A 69 -9.95 5.99 -11.67
CA VAL A 69 -9.48 5.61 -13.00
C VAL A 69 -10.11 4.28 -13.40
N GLN A 70 -10.69 4.23 -14.59
CA GLN A 70 -11.26 3.01 -15.15
C GLN A 70 -10.27 2.36 -16.11
N PHE A 71 -10.01 1.07 -15.91
CA PHE A 71 -9.29 0.23 -16.86
C PHE A 71 -10.24 -0.33 -17.90
N TYR A 72 -9.82 -0.25 -19.17
CA TYR A 72 -10.42 -0.94 -20.28
C TYR A 72 -9.38 -1.89 -20.89
N ILE A 73 -9.74 -3.15 -21.07
CA ILE A 73 -8.88 -4.19 -21.65
C ILE A 73 -9.59 -4.79 -22.85
N ASN A 74 -8.94 -4.83 -24.00
CA ASN A 74 -9.50 -5.29 -25.28
C ASN A 74 -10.87 -4.61 -25.59
N GLY A 75 -10.95 -3.31 -25.34
CA GLY A 75 -12.15 -2.49 -25.54
C GLY A 75 -13.28 -2.68 -24.51
N LYS A 76 -13.11 -3.55 -23.50
CA LYS A 76 -14.12 -3.84 -22.47
C LYS A 76 -13.73 -3.26 -21.12
N VAL A 77 -14.74 -2.88 -20.33
CA VAL A 77 -14.57 -2.40 -18.95
C VAL A 77 -14.01 -3.55 -18.08
N ALA A 78 -12.89 -3.33 -17.41
CA ALA A 78 -12.25 -4.32 -16.52
C ALA A 78 -12.41 -3.93 -15.05
N THR A 79 -11.48 -3.13 -14.50
CA THR A 79 -11.50 -2.71 -13.08
C THR A 79 -11.55 -1.20 -12.92
N ARG A 80 -11.96 -0.76 -11.74
CA ARG A 80 -11.89 0.64 -11.29
C ARG A 80 -10.84 0.75 -10.20
N MET A 81 -9.98 1.74 -10.34
CA MET A 81 -8.97 2.08 -9.36
C MET A 81 -9.39 3.35 -8.62
N VAL A 82 -9.38 3.26 -7.30
CA VAL A 82 -9.71 4.36 -6.37
C VAL A 82 -8.52 4.57 -5.42
N GLU A 83 -8.55 5.64 -4.62
CA GLU A 83 -7.51 5.95 -3.62
C GLU A 83 -7.15 4.73 -2.76
N GLY A 84 -8.14 4.00 -2.23
CA GLY A 84 -7.88 2.81 -1.41
C GLY A 84 -7.11 1.67 -2.11
N CYS A 85 -6.97 1.72 -3.44
CA CYS A 85 -6.19 0.76 -4.23
C CYS A 85 -4.73 1.18 -4.42
N ASN A 86 -4.36 2.44 -4.15
CA ASN A 86 -3.00 2.95 -4.37
C ASN A 86 -1.99 2.53 -3.28
N ALA A 87 -2.48 1.97 -2.16
CA ALA A 87 -1.73 1.46 -1.01
C ALA A 87 -0.96 2.50 -0.17
N VAL A 88 -1.10 3.80 -0.42
CA VAL A 88 -0.41 4.86 0.35
C VAL A 88 -0.78 4.82 1.84
N SER A 89 -2.07 4.69 2.15
CA SER A 89 -2.55 4.55 3.54
C SER A 89 -1.91 3.36 4.28
N VAL A 90 -1.69 2.23 3.57
CA VAL A 90 -1.03 1.04 4.11
C VAL A 90 0.47 1.30 4.33
N MET A 91 1.14 1.96 3.38
CA MET A 91 2.54 2.34 3.52
C MET A 91 2.77 3.32 4.66
N ILE A 92 1.87 4.28 4.88
CA ILE A 92 1.89 5.20 6.04
C ILE A 92 1.81 4.42 7.35
N MET A 93 0.86 3.48 7.46
CA MET A 93 0.71 2.61 8.63
C MET A 93 1.98 1.78 8.88
N PHE A 94 2.54 1.19 7.82
CA PHE A 94 3.79 0.44 7.90
C PHE A 94 4.94 1.30 8.40
N PHE A 95 5.13 2.47 7.80
CA PHE A 95 6.19 3.42 8.14
C PHE A 95 6.08 3.89 9.60
N ALA A 96 4.88 4.29 10.03
CA ALA A 96 4.63 4.74 11.39
C ALA A 96 5.02 3.67 12.42
N PHE A 97 4.70 2.40 12.16
CA PHE A 97 5.06 1.30 13.04
C PHE A 97 6.57 1.10 13.12
N VAL A 98 7.26 1.08 11.98
CA VAL A 98 8.72 0.92 11.94
C VAL A 98 9.42 2.04 12.73
N PHE A 99 8.94 3.28 12.59
CA PHE A 99 9.48 4.45 13.31
C PHE A 99 9.09 4.50 14.79
N ALA A 100 8.00 3.86 15.22
CA ALA A 100 7.69 3.73 16.63
C ALA A 100 8.81 3.02 17.42
N PHE A 101 9.54 2.12 16.74
CA PHE A 101 10.72 1.42 17.23
C PHE A 101 12.03 1.95 16.63
N TYR A 102 12.16 3.27 16.48
CA TYR A 102 13.35 3.89 15.90
C TYR A 102 14.67 3.41 16.57
N LYS A 103 15.63 2.97 15.75
CA LYS A 103 16.96 2.46 16.16
C LYS A 103 18.08 3.08 15.31
N GLY A 104 17.93 4.34 14.90
CA GLY A 104 18.94 5.05 14.11
C GLY A 104 18.81 4.83 12.59
N VAL A 105 19.95 4.89 11.88
CA VAL A 105 19.99 4.88 10.40
C VAL A 105 19.40 3.59 9.81
N LYS A 106 19.52 2.44 10.50
CA LYS A 106 18.93 1.16 10.08
C LYS A 106 17.41 1.27 9.85
N THR A 107 16.71 2.08 10.65
CA THR A 107 15.26 2.30 10.52
C THR A 107 14.90 2.93 9.18
N PHE A 108 15.70 3.90 8.71
CA PHE A 108 15.45 4.55 7.42
C PHE A 108 15.63 3.58 6.25
N TYR A 109 16.72 2.80 6.23
CA TYR A 109 16.95 1.80 5.18
C TYR A 109 15.85 0.74 5.15
N PHE A 110 15.47 0.22 6.32
CA PHE A 110 14.41 -0.78 6.39
C PHE A 110 13.05 -0.23 5.97
N ALA A 111 12.69 0.97 6.45
CA ALA A 111 11.43 1.61 6.08
C ALA A 111 11.36 1.90 4.58
N PHE A 112 12.44 2.42 3.99
CA PHE A 112 12.52 2.67 2.55
C PHE A 112 12.39 1.39 1.74
N ALA A 113 13.17 0.35 2.06
CA ALA A 113 13.09 -0.94 1.39
C ALA A 113 11.69 -1.58 1.52
N GLY A 114 11.07 -1.47 2.71
CA GLY A 114 9.72 -1.95 2.94
C GLY A 114 8.66 -1.21 2.13
N ILE A 115 8.74 0.12 2.03
CA ILE A 115 7.86 0.93 1.19
C ILE A 115 8.01 0.52 -0.29
N VAL A 116 9.23 0.39 -0.79
CA VAL A 116 9.48 -0.05 -2.17
C VAL A 116 8.90 -1.43 -2.43
N LEU A 117 9.07 -2.38 -1.49
CA LEU A 117 8.49 -3.72 -1.60
C LEU A 117 6.95 -3.67 -1.65
N LEU A 118 6.32 -2.92 -0.74
CA LEU A 118 4.86 -2.77 -0.70
C LEU A 118 4.32 -2.10 -1.96
N TYR A 119 5.07 -1.15 -2.53
CA TYR A 119 4.73 -0.50 -3.79
C TYR A 119 4.72 -1.49 -4.96
N ILE A 120 5.78 -2.30 -5.08
CA ILE A 120 5.88 -3.35 -6.10
C ILE A 120 4.76 -4.39 -5.92
N LEU A 121 4.50 -4.83 -4.68
CA LEU A 121 3.40 -5.74 -4.38
C LEU A 121 2.04 -5.15 -4.76
N ASN A 122 1.83 -3.85 -4.57
CA ASN A 122 0.60 -3.19 -4.97
C ASN A 122 0.44 -3.13 -6.50
N LEU A 123 1.50 -2.77 -7.23
CA LEU A 123 1.47 -2.80 -8.71
C LEU A 123 1.15 -4.21 -9.22
N PHE A 124 1.81 -5.22 -8.67
CA PHE A 124 1.54 -6.61 -9.01
C PHE A 124 0.09 -7.00 -8.72
N ARG A 125 -0.45 -6.60 -7.56
CA ARG A 125 -1.86 -6.80 -7.21
C ARG A 125 -2.80 -6.22 -8.27
N ILE A 126 -2.62 -4.96 -8.67
CA ILE A 126 -3.51 -4.29 -9.63
C ILE A 126 -3.40 -4.93 -11.01
N TYR A 127 -2.18 -5.27 -11.44
CA TYR A 127 -1.94 -6.03 -12.66
C TYR A 127 -2.69 -7.38 -12.63
N VAL A 128 -2.45 -8.22 -11.62
CA VAL A 128 -3.05 -9.57 -11.58
C VAL A 128 -4.57 -9.49 -11.42
N LEU A 129 -5.11 -8.54 -10.66
CA LEU A 129 -6.55 -8.39 -10.53
C LEU A 129 -7.21 -8.06 -11.88
N ASN A 130 -6.59 -7.21 -12.70
CA ASN A 130 -7.08 -6.92 -14.04
C ASN A 130 -7.03 -8.15 -14.95
N VAL A 131 -5.94 -8.94 -14.90
CA VAL A 131 -5.85 -10.21 -15.64
C VAL A 131 -6.93 -11.19 -15.20
N ILE A 132 -7.14 -11.37 -13.89
CA ILE A 132 -8.17 -12.25 -13.35
C ILE A 132 -9.55 -11.83 -13.83
N VAL A 133 -9.85 -10.53 -13.85
CA VAL A 133 -11.16 -10.03 -14.27
C VAL A 133 -11.47 -10.38 -15.73
N VAL A 134 -10.44 -10.34 -16.60
CA VAL A 134 -10.61 -10.59 -18.03
C VAL A 134 -10.59 -12.09 -18.35
N ASP A 135 -9.62 -12.83 -17.81
CA ASP A 135 -9.37 -14.22 -18.22
C ASP A 135 -10.02 -15.25 -17.28
N PHE A 136 -10.24 -14.88 -16.01
CA PHE A 136 -10.74 -15.77 -14.96
C PHE A 136 -11.85 -15.11 -14.11
N PRO A 137 -12.94 -14.61 -14.71
CA PRO A 137 -13.92 -13.78 -14.01
C PRO A 137 -14.57 -14.45 -12.80
N ALA A 138 -14.64 -15.79 -12.78
CA ALA A 138 -15.11 -16.56 -11.63
C ALA A 138 -14.24 -16.38 -10.36
N LEU A 139 -12.96 -16.04 -10.53
CA LEU A 139 -12.01 -15.80 -9.43
C LEU A 139 -11.95 -14.34 -8.99
N THR A 140 -12.61 -13.40 -9.69
CA THR A 140 -12.57 -11.97 -9.37
C THR A 140 -12.96 -11.67 -7.93
N LYS A 141 -14.11 -12.20 -7.48
CA LYS A 141 -14.62 -11.96 -6.13
C LYS A 141 -13.68 -12.49 -5.05
N PRO A 142 -13.27 -13.78 -5.06
CA PRO A 142 -12.35 -14.26 -4.04
C PRO A 142 -10.95 -13.60 -4.12
N ALA A 143 -10.49 -13.22 -5.32
CA ALA A 143 -9.23 -12.52 -5.48
C ALA A 143 -9.28 -11.13 -4.80
N HIS A 144 -10.33 -10.36 -5.07
CA HIS A 144 -10.53 -9.02 -4.54
C HIS A 144 -10.82 -9.01 -3.02
N ASP A 145 -11.70 -9.89 -2.55
CA ASP A 145 -12.22 -9.83 -1.18
C ASP A 145 -11.28 -10.49 -0.16
N TYR A 146 -10.44 -11.45 -0.59
CA TYR A 146 -9.61 -12.23 0.32
C TYR A 146 -8.13 -12.24 -0.08
N PHE A 147 -7.82 -12.67 -1.30
CA PHE A 147 -6.44 -12.96 -1.69
C PHE A 147 -5.54 -11.72 -1.67
N PHE A 148 -5.93 -10.66 -2.37
CA PHE A 148 -5.13 -9.45 -2.44
C PHE A 148 -5.04 -8.68 -1.11
N PRO A 149 -6.14 -8.53 -0.34
CA PRO A 149 -6.04 -8.03 1.03
C PRO A 149 -5.06 -8.85 1.88
N ALA A 150 -5.14 -10.19 1.82
CA ALA A 150 -4.23 -11.05 2.58
C ALA A 150 -2.76 -10.87 2.17
N ILE A 151 -2.47 -10.70 0.87
CA ILE A 151 -1.11 -10.44 0.40
C ILE A 151 -0.56 -9.12 0.93
N ILE A 152 -1.33 -8.03 0.82
CA ILE A 152 -0.86 -6.70 1.23
C ILE A 152 -0.73 -6.62 2.75
N TYR A 153 -1.77 -6.99 3.50
CA TYR A 153 -1.75 -6.93 4.96
C TYR A 153 -0.81 -7.98 5.56
N GLY A 154 -0.76 -9.18 4.99
CA GLY A 154 0.20 -10.21 5.36
C GLY A 154 1.63 -9.76 5.11
N GLY A 155 1.91 -9.12 3.98
CA GLY A 155 3.20 -8.51 3.66
C GLY A 155 3.64 -7.48 4.70
N VAL A 156 2.74 -6.58 5.11
CA VAL A 156 3.00 -5.60 6.18
C VAL A 156 3.35 -6.30 7.50
N VAL A 157 2.53 -7.27 7.93
CA VAL A 157 2.76 -8.01 9.17
C VAL A 157 4.09 -8.75 9.13
N VAL A 158 4.42 -9.43 8.02
CA VAL A 158 5.70 -10.11 7.84
C VAL A 158 6.87 -9.12 7.95
N LEU A 159 6.78 -7.97 7.29
CA LEU A 159 7.82 -6.94 7.40
C LEU A 159 7.95 -6.40 8.83
N TRP A 160 6.85 -6.22 9.56
CA TRP A 160 6.90 -5.83 10.97
C TRP A 160 7.56 -6.89 11.85
N LEU A 161 7.23 -8.17 11.65
CA LEU A 161 7.86 -9.26 12.37
C LEU A 161 9.37 -9.33 12.06
N ILE A 162 9.77 -9.12 10.80
CA ILE A 162 11.18 -9.05 10.42
C ILE A 162 11.87 -7.88 11.14
N TRP A 163 11.24 -6.70 11.15
CA TRP A 163 11.76 -5.50 11.82
C TRP A 163 11.98 -5.74 13.32
N ILE A 164 10.94 -6.21 14.01
CA ILE A 164 10.98 -6.47 15.46
C ILE A 164 12.06 -7.51 15.80
N ASN A 165 12.02 -8.67 15.14
CA ASN A 165 12.92 -9.76 15.50
C ASN A 165 14.39 -9.41 15.22
N LYS A 166 14.69 -8.79 14.08
CA LYS A 166 16.08 -8.52 13.68
C LYS A 166 16.67 -7.24 14.26
N PHE A 167 15.87 -6.21 14.51
CA PHE A 167 16.39 -4.89 14.87
C PHE A 167 15.93 -4.38 16.23
N VAL A 168 14.78 -4.84 16.74
CA VAL A 168 14.32 -4.44 18.07
C VAL A 168 14.87 -5.38 19.13
N ILE A 169 14.56 -6.68 19.02
CA ILE A 169 14.91 -7.69 20.04
C ILE A 169 16.42 -8.00 20.01
N THR A 170 17.02 -8.12 18.81
CA THR A 170 18.44 -8.50 18.69
C THR A 170 19.37 -7.39 19.18
N ASP A 171 19.04 -6.12 18.95
CA ASP A 171 19.85 -5.00 19.46
C ASP A 171 19.73 -4.86 21.00
N GLU A 172 18.61 -5.26 21.63
CA GLU A 172 18.50 -5.30 23.10
C GLU A 172 19.36 -6.38 23.76
N LYS A 173 19.61 -7.51 23.08
CA LYS A 173 20.50 -8.56 23.60
C LYS A 173 21.98 -8.20 23.49
N ASN A 174 22.33 -7.23 22.65
CA ASN A 174 23.70 -6.83 22.35
C ASN A 174 24.10 -5.48 23.00
N SER A 175 23.21 -4.85 23.78
CA SER A 175 23.46 -3.63 24.57
C SER A 175 23.60 -3.94 26.05
#